data_AF-A0A164IKW9-F1
#
_entry.id   AF-A0A164IKW9-F1
#
_cell.length_a   1.000
_cell.length_b   1.000
_cell.length_c   1.000
_cell.angle_alpha   90.00
_cell.angle_beta   90.00
_cell.angle_gamma   90.00
#
_symmetry.space_group_name_H-M   'P 1'
#
loop_
_entity.id
_entity.type
_entity.pdbx_description
1 polymer ?
#
loop_
_entity_poly.entity_id
_entity_poly.type
_entity_poly.pdbx_seq_one_letter_code
_entity_poly.pdbx_strand_id
1 'polypeptide(L)'
;MADAPKLLPTDSLRVGYPKINQAIDNANEALKKSGVNFAKLYSNGSKVSVSYDWANKKVTFNTKTEFSTLLISNRWSTNLPQGTQVIESTDTSVTIWYNRISKSFFTMSLSESFTYKLDVNDCLLGYVNFSGKYSTITVDDKMSSALPGVTPASLYSSSEKVNIDYNWKAKTITFDVKQAFGVVVQAPNWSANLPVGKKIITSNESSVNVWYNRISKNYFTMSLAESYTYQQNEDDCFLGLVHFDNNYSTISIDDTVNTNIAEIHATGHYGGLSLPNADFARNQIIIPRNLYIIKGDKNIKYLDVTKEISIPFIDNNGTIPTWQFLWYNSYLDKFFLSEQQYYLNMRNEPNVFYLGYIHFTAKVFIMNNRYQTRKTNTASIIGDSISTYEGYIPEGNVPNGNYSEARRPPYRCWWYGLTHNLFNLVVNESWGGRRVTKTRNDDNASWALHRVASLEKDGIKPDVVFVELGMNDLLGNIEIGNYNGVIDPNDDVTFANCYARLIDGIQTAYPDTRIYCLTIPFAKQKTYKDHKKYNDAIRMIAEQYYCTVIDVTNLGVNHSNHTKYTFDGVHPNEAGMNLIAGRVYNTVRENTLE
;
A
#
# COMPACT_ATOMS: atom_id res chain seq x y z
N MET A 1 -28.80 -9.87 -20.87
CA MET A 1 -28.37 -11.19 -21.41
C MET A 1 -29.16 -11.63 -22.66
N ALA A 2 -29.96 -10.76 -23.31
CA ALA A 2 -30.86 -11.19 -24.38
C ALA A 2 -30.16 -11.67 -25.68
N ASP A 3 -28.92 -11.23 -25.94
CA ASP A 3 -28.23 -11.45 -27.22
C ASP A 3 -27.01 -12.40 -27.16
N ALA A 4 -26.92 -13.27 -26.15
CA ALA A 4 -25.82 -14.25 -26.08
C ALA A 4 -26.11 -15.45 -27.02
N PRO A 5 -25.21 -15.80 -27.97
CA PRO A 5 -25.42 -16.95 -28.85
C PRO A 5 -25.41 -18.25 -28.06
N LYS A 6 -26.38 -19.14 -28.32
CA LYS A 6 -26.49 -20.44 -27.64
C LYS A 6 -25.35 -21.37 -28.06
N LEU A 7 -24.71 -21.96 -27.05
CA LEU A 7 -23.71 -23.01 -27.22
C LEU A 7 -24.42 -24.35 -27.50
N LEU A 8 -24.06 -25.01 -28.60
CA LEU A 8 -24.65 -26.28 -28.99
C LEU A 8 -23.69 -27.43 -28.66
N PRO A 9 -24.20 -28.62 -28.27
CA PRO A 9 -23.35 -29.78 -27.97
C PRO A 9 -22.47 -30.23 -29.16
N THR A 10 -22.85 -29.87 -30.38
CA THR A 10 -22.13 -30.16 -31.62
C THR A 10 -21.12 -29.08 -32.00
N ASP A 11 -21.02 -27.98 -31.25
CA ASP A 11 -20.05 -26.92 -31.54
C ASP A 11 -18.63 -27.47 -31.31
N SER A 12 -17.81 -27.44 -32.36
CA SER A 12 -16.38 -27.68 -32.21
C SER A 12 -15.77 -26.56 -31.35
N LEU A 13 -14.63 -26.82 -30.73
CA LEU A 13 -13.95 -25.84 -29.88
C LEU A 13 -13.73 -24.50 -30.61
N ARG A 14 -13.44 -24.55 -31.91
CA ARG A 14 -13.25 -23.38 -32.79
C ARG A 14 -14.52 -22.53 -32.96
N VAL A 15 -15.70 -23.13 -32.83
CA VAL A 15 -17.01 -22.48 -32.97
C VAL A 15 -17.61 -22.10 -31.61
N GLY A 16 -17.39 -22.91 -30.58
CA GLY A 16 -17.88 -22.66 -29.22
C GLY A 16 -17.11 -21.54 -28.52
N TYR A 17 -15.79 -21.46 -28.69
CA TYR A 17 -14.94 -20.48 -28.01
C TYR A 17 -15.35 -19.01 -28.31
N PRO A 18 -15.61 -18.59 -29.56
CA PRO A 18 -16.12 -17.25 -29.85
C PRO A 18 -17.48 -16.95 -29.20
N LYS A 19 -18.40 -17.93 -29.14
CA LYS A 19 -19.73 -17.74 -28.52
C LYS A 19 -19.64 -17.51 -27.01
N ILE A 20 -18.73 -18.21 -26.34
CA ILE A 20 -18.45 -18.04 -24.91
C ILE A 20 -17.93 -16.63 -24.63
N ASN A 21 -16.92 -16.19 -25.39
CA ASN A 21 -16.34 -14.86 -25.21
C ASN A 21 -17.37 -13.76 -25.46
N GLN A 22 -18.20 -13.91 -26.50
CA GLN A 22 -19.26 -12.94 -26.79
C GLN A 22 -20.34 -12.91 -25.69
N ALA A 23 -20.68 -14.04 -25.08
CA ALA A 23 -21.60 -14.06 -23.94
C ALA A 23 -21.01 -13.35 -22.71
N ILE A 24 -19.71 -13.53 -22.46
CA ILE A 24 -18.97 -12.84 -21.39
C ILE A 24 -18.95 -11.33 -21.64
N ASP A 25 -18.65 -10.91 -22.87
CA ASP A 25 -18.61 -9.49 -23.26
C ASP A 25 -20.00 -8.84 -23.12
N ASN A 26 -21.06 -9.51 -23.56
CA ASN A 26 -22.44 -9.03 -23.41
C ASN A 26 -22.89 -8.93 -21.94
N ALA A 27 -22.42 -9.82 -21.06
CA ALA A 27 -22.67 -9.74 -19.63
C ALA A 27 -21.95 -8.53 -19.00
N ASN A 28 -20.71 -8.29 -19.38
CA ASN A 28 -19.91 -7.15 -18.93
C ASN A 28 -20.47 -5.80 -19.43
N GLU A 29 -20.97 -5.75 -20.66
CA GLU A 29 -21.68 -4.58 -21.21
C GLU A 29 -23.00 -4.30 -20.48
N ALA A 30 -23.78 -5.33 -20.16
CA ALA A 30 -25.03 -5.19 -19.42
C ALA A 30 -24.80 -4.65 -17.99
N LEU A 31 -23.73 -5.09 -17.33
CA LEU A 31 -23.31 -4.57 -16.03
C LEU A 31 -22.96 -3.07 -16.12
N LYS A 32 -22.20 -2.67 -17.16
CA LYS A 32 -21.86 -1.25 -17.44
C LYS A 32 -23.09 -0.38 -17.74
N LYS A 33 -24.10 -0.92 -18.42
CA LYS A 33 -25.35 -0.20 -18.79
C LYS A 33 -26.38 -0.07 -17.66
N SER A 34 -26.26 -0.84 -16.58
CA SER A 34 -27.25 -0.84 -15.49
C SER A 34 -27.36 0.47 -14.72
N GLY A 35 -26.32 1.31 -14.68
CA GLY A 35 -26.35 2.67 -14.13
C GLY A 35 -26.62 2.81 -12.63
N VAL A 36 -27.02 1.74 -11.92
CA VAL A 36 -27.44 1.75 -10.51
C VAL A 36 -26.30 2.22 -9.60
N ASN A 37 -26.53 3.29 -8.86
CA ASN A 37 -25.61 3.77 -7.83
C ASN A 37 -25.86 2.99 -6.54
N PHE A 38 -24.98 2.02 -6.25
CA PHE A 38 -24.96 1.37 -4.95
C PHE A 38 -24.44 2.34 -3.90
N ALA A 39 -25.17 2.49 -2.81
CA ALA A 39 -24.74 3.25 -1.66
C ALA A 39 -24.39 2.33 -0.49
N LYS A 40 -23.43 2.79 0.32
CA LYS A 40 -22.98 2.16 1.55
C LYS A 40 -23.27 3.10 2.71
N LEU A 41 -23.78 2.54 3.80
CA LEU A 41 -23.97 3.25 5.07
C LEU A 41 -22.70 3.09 5.90
N TYR A 42 -22.13 4.21 6.33
CA TYR A 42 -20.97 4.29 7.21
C TYR A 42 -21.34 4.99 8.52
N SER A 43 -20.82 4.52 9.66
CA SER A 43 -20.99 5.22 10.93
C SER A 43 -19.69 5.48 11.72
N ASN A 44 -19.48 6.74 12.10
CA ASN A 44 -18.36 7.28 12.86
C ASN A 44 -18.70 7.32 14.36
N GLY A 45 -18.70 6.13 14.99
CA GLY A 45 -18.79 5.97 16.45
C GLY A 45 -20.16 5.63 17.04
N SER A 46 -21.20 5.37 16.22
CA SER A 46 -22.52 4.92 16.71
C SER A 46 -23.29 4.07 15.70
N LYS A 47 -23.47 2.77 15.96
CA LYS A 47 -24.11 1.84 15.01
C LYS A 47 -25.53 2.29 14.60
N VAL A 48 -25.81 2.32 13.30
CA VAL A 48 -27.18 2.43 12.76
C VAL A 48 -27.85 1.08 12.94
N SER A 49 -28.93 1.04 13.71
CA SER A 49 -29.71 -0.19 13.89
C SER A 49 -30.80 -0.25 12.83
N VAL A 50 -30.85 -1.36 12.09
CA VAL A 50 -31.96 -1.67 11.18
C VAL A 50 -32.74 -2.84 11.76
N SER A 51 -34.04 -2.68 11.95
CA SER A 51 -34.93 -3.75 12.40
C SER A 51 -36.05 -4.00 11.39
N TYR A 52 -36.58 -5.22 11.41
CA TYR A 52 -37.55 -5.70 10.44
C TYR A 52 -38.78 -6.24 11.16
N ASP A 53 -39.95 -5.75 10.77
CA ASP A 53 -41.23 -6.34 11.11
C ASP A 53 -41.77 -7.06 9.88
N TRP A 54 -41.54 -8.37 9.85
CA TRP A 54 -41.93 -9.20 8.71
C TRP A 54 -43.45 -9.35 8.56
N ALA A 55 -44.18 -9.33 9.68
CA ALA A 55 -45.62 -9.52 9.68
C ALA A 55 -46.35 -8.29 9.13
N ASN A 56 -45.88 -7.10 9.52
CA ASN A 56 -46.47 -5.83 9.10
C ASN A 56 -45.70 -5.16 7.94
N LYS A 57 -44.74 -5.86 7.34
CA LYS A 57 -43.92 -5.42 6.20
C LYS A 57 -43.24 -4.06 6.44
N LYS A 58 -42.62 -3.90 7.62
CA LYS A 58 -41.92 -2.66 8.00
C LYS A 58 -40.41 -2.86 8.13
N VAL A 59 -39.67 -1.83 7.75
CA VAL A 59 -38.23 -1.70 8.00
C VAL A 59 -37.97 -0.41 8.76
N THR A 60 -37.28 -0.51 9.88
CA THR A 60 -37.05 0.61 10.79
C THR A 60 -35.56 0.91 10.86
N PHE A 61 -35.17 2.13 10.51
CA PHE A 61 -33.83 2.67 10.65
C PHE A 61 -33.77 3.54 11.90
N ASN A 62 -32.87 3.24 12.83
CA ASN A 62 -32.64 4.05 14.01
C ASN A 62 -31.27 4.70 13.96
N THR A 63 -31.27 6.01 13.64
CA THR A 63 -30.08 6.84 13.54
C THR A 63 -29.94 7.68 14.81
N LYS A 64 -28.94 7.36 15.64
CA LYS A 64 -28.76 8.03 16.95
C LYS A 64 -28.26 9.47 16.83
N THR A 65 -27.47 9.78 15.80
CA THR A 65 -26.89 11.11 15.55
C THR A 65 -26.84 11.39 14.04
N GLU A 66 -27.16 12.61 13.63
CA GLU A 66 -27.09 13.02 12.20
C GLU A 66 -25.65 13.21 11.71
N PHE A 67 -24.70 13.50 12.60
CA PHE A 67 -23.31 13.82 12.21
C PHE A 67 -22.38 12.61 12.14
N SER A 68 -22.78 11.46 12.68
CA SER A 68 -21.94 10.27 12.71
C SER A 68 -22.28 9.29 11.59
N THR A 69 -23.43 9.41 10.93
CA THR A 69 -23.87 8.41 9.94
C THR A 69 -23.87 9.00 8.54
N LEU A 70 -22.95 8.51 7.70
CA LEU A 70 -22.72 8.96 6.33
C LEU A 70 -23.15 7.88 5.33
N LEU A 71 -24.07 8.20 4.44
CA LEU A 71 -24.38 7.39 3.27
C LEU A 71 -23.48 7.85 2.12
N ILE A 72 -22.67 6.93 1.57
CA ILE A 72 -21.73 7.21 0.47
C ILE A 72 -22.12 6.36 -0.74
N SER A 73 -22.33 7.01 -1.87
CA SER A 73 -22.42 6.38 -3.20
C SER A 73 -21.23 6.82 -4.06
N ASN A 74 -21.03 6.17 -5.21
CA ASN A 74 -19.98 6.54 -6.17
C ASN A 74 -20.10 7.98 -6.71
N ARG A 75 -21.22 8.68 -6.47
CA ARG A 75 -21.48 10.03 -7.01
C ARG A 75 -21.58 11.11 -5.94
N TRP A 76 -21.92 10.76 -4.71
CA TRP A 76 -22.17 11.71 -3.63
C TRP A 76 -22.18 11.03 -2.26
N SER A 77 -21.89 11.83 -1.23
CA SER A 77 -22.06 11.44 0.18
C SER A 77 -23.02 12.40 0.89
N THR A 78 -23.78 11.89 1.85
CA THR A 78 -24.70 12.72 2.66
C THR A 78 -24.99 12.10 4.01
N ASN A 79 -25.29 12.94 4.99
CA ASN A 79 -25.68 12.50 6.33
C ASN A 79 -27.13 12.03 6.36
N LEU A 80 -27.40 10.96 7.11
CA LEU A 80 -28.78 10.52 7.37
C LEU A 80 -29.48 11.44 8.40
N PRO A 81 -30.81 11.61 8.31
CA PRO A 81 -31.57 12.32 9.33
C PRO A 81 -31.49 11.59 10.68
N GLN A 82 -31.38 12.36 11.77
CA GLN A 82 -31.44 11.82 13.13
C GLN A 82 -32.86 11.30 13.45
N GLY A 83 -32.93 10.21 14.21
CA GLY A 83 -34.18 9.64 14.70
C GLY A 83 -34.54 8.31 14.07
N THR A 84 -35.76 7.85 14.39
CA THR A 84 -36.30 6.58 13.87
C THR A 84 -37.11 6.85 12.60
N GLN A 85 -36.72 6.22 11.50
CA GLN A 85 -37.42 6.27 10.23
C GLN A 85 -38.03 4.89 9.93
N VAL A 86 -39.31 4.85 9.59
CA VAL A 86 -40.03 3.62 9.31
C VAL A 86 -40.47 3.63 7.85
N ILE A 87 -40.13 2.55 7.15
CA ILE A 87 -40.58 2.31 5.78
C ILE A 87 -41.58 1.17 5.82
N GLU A 88 -42.73 1.36 5.18
CA GLU A 88 -43.77 0.35 5.05
C GLU A 88 -43.88 -0.09 3.59
N SER A 89 -44.26 -1.34 3.37
CA SER A 89 -44.48 -1.91 2.06
C SER A 89 -45.77 -2.71 2.00
N THR A 90 -46.49 -2.62 0.89
CA THR A 90 -47.62 -3.50 0.59
C THR A 90 -47.17 -4.77 -0.12
N ASP A 91 -46.03 -4.75 -0.80
CA ASP A 91 -45.46 -5.89 -1.52
C ASP A 91 -44.68 -6.83 -0.60
N THR A 92 -44.64 -8.10 -0.99
CA THR A 92 -43.90 -9.16 -0.29
C THR A 92 -42.40 -9.12 -0.56
N SER A 93 -41.94 -8.32 -1.52
CA SER A 93 -40.54 -8.24 -1.94
C SER A 93 -40.26 -6.89 -2.58
N VAL A 94 -39.39 -6.09 -1.97
CA VAL A 94 -39.12 -4.71 -2.38
C VAL A 94 -37.63 -4.37 -2.37
N THR A 95 -37.27 -3.38 -3.18
CA THR A 95 -35.97 -2.72 -3.11
C THR A 95 -36.06 -1.47 -2.24
N ILE A 96 -35.00 -1.15 -1.49
CA ILE A 96 -34.96 0.01 -0.60
C ILE A 96 -33.99 1.05 -1.16
N TRP A 97 -34.48 2.27 -1.27
CA TRP A 97 -33.78 3.40 -1.87
C TRP A 97 -33.72 4.60 -0.92
N TYR A 98 -32.77 5.49 -1.17
CA TYR A 98 -32.67 6.77 -0.48
C TYR A 98 -32.42 7.90 -1.47
N ASN A 99 -33.14 9.01 -1.32
CA ASN A 99 -32.96 10.22 -2.11
C ASN A 99 -32.26 11.31 -1.28
N ARG A 100 -31.13 11.82 -1.78
CA ARG A 100 -30.32 12.82 -1.05
C ARG A 100 -30.95 14.20 -0.91
N ILE A 101 -31.85 14.59 -1.81
CA ILE A 101 -32.45 15.93 -1.82
C ILE A 101 -33.65 15.97 -0.87
N SER A 102 -34.54 14.99 -0.97
CA SER A 102 -35.69 14.87 -0.06
C SER A 102 -35.32 14.27 1.31
N LYS A 103 -34.09 13.74 1.46
CA LYS A 103 -33.59 13.06 2.68
C LYS A 103 -34.52 11.95 3.19
N SER A 104 -35.16 11.26 2.27
CA SER A 104 -36.21 10.29 2.57
C SER A 104 -35.90 8.92 1.96
N PHE A 105 -36.30 7.87 2.66
CA PHE A 105 -36.25 6.52 2.15
C PHE A 105 -37.55 6.17 1.42
N PHE A 106 -37.46 5.30 0.41
CA PHE A 106 -38.64 4.78 -0.29
C PHE A 106 -38.40 3.35 -0.78
N THR A 107 -39.49 2.70 -1.19
CA THR A 107 -39.47 1.33 -1.73
C THR A 107 -40.07 1.27 -3.12
N MET A 108 -39.67 0.25 -3.86
CA MET A 108 -40.32 -0.16 -5.11
C MET A 108 -40.43 -1.68 -5.13
N SER A 109 -41.44 -2.21 -5.81
CA SER A 109 -41.49 -3.64 -6.10
C SER A 109 -40.25 -4.07 -6.90
N LEU A 110 -39.89 -5.34 -6.80
CA LEU A 110 -38.72 -5.87 -7.53
C LEU A 110 -38.89 -5.67 -9.06
N SER A 111 -40.10 -5.85 -9.58
CA SER A 111 -40.42 -5.62 -10.99
C SER A 111 -40.22 -4.17 -11.42
N GLU A 112 -40.70 -3.21 -10.62
CA GLU A 112 -40.56 -1.79 -10.93
C GLU A 112 -39.09 -1.35 -10.91
N SER A 113 -38.29 -1.91 -10.00
CA SER A 113 -36.86 -1.58 -9.87
C SER A 113 -36.05 -1.88 -11.14
N PHE A 114 -36.42 -2.91 -11.92
CA PHE A 114 -35.74 -3.26 -13.17
C PHE A 114 -36.02 -2.29 -14.31
N THR A 115 -37.13 -1.56 -14.23
CA THR A 115 -37.56 -0.59 -15.25
C THR A 115 -37.44 0.85 -14.75
N TYR A 116 -36.94 1.06 -13.54
CA TYR A 116 -36.84 2.37 -12.92
C TYR A 116 -35.84 3.25 -13.66
N LYS A 117 -36.28 4.44 -14.08
CA LYS A 117 -35.41 5.44 -14.67
C LYS A 117 -34.66 6.17 -13.56
N LEU A 118 -33.41 5.77 -13.33
CA LEU A 118 -32.58 6.24 -12.23
C LEU A 118 -32.43 7.78 -12.19
N ASP A 119 -32.87 8.40 -11.09
CA ASP A 119 -32.54 9.79 -10.76
C ASP A 119 -31.12 9.88 -10.20
N VAL A 120 -30.40 10.96 -10.52
CA VAL A 120 -29.03 11.20 -10.04
C VAL A 120 -28.94 11.31 -8.51
N ASN A 121 -30.05 11.64 -7.86
CA ASN A 121 -30.17 11.83 -6.42
C ASN A 121 -30.58 10.56 -5.67
N ASP A 122 -30.90 9.48 -6.37
CA ASP A 122 -31.32 8.20 -5.79
C ASP A 122 -30.15 7.22 -5.69
N CYS A 123 -30.15 6.43 -4.63
CA CYS A 123 -29.26 5.30 -4.46
C CYS A 123 -29.99 4.06 -3.93
N LEU A 124 -29.59 2.89 -4.41
CA LEU A 124 -30.08 1.61 -3.92
C LEU A 124 -29.28 1.17 -2.69
N LEU A 125 -29.98 0.85 -1.61
CA LEU A 125 -29.41 0.35 -0.35
C LEU A 125 -29.47 -1.18 -0.25
N GLY A 126 -30.45 -1.80 -0.91
CA GLY A 126 -30.62 -3.24 -0.87
C GLY A 126 -32.03 -3.72 -1.19
N TYR A 127 -32.30 -4.96 -0.80
CA TYR A 127 -33.52 -5.69 -1.09
C TYR A 127 -34.07 -6.35 0.17
N VAL A 128 -35.40 -6.37 0.29
CA VAL A 128 -36.11 -6.97 1.42
C VAL A 128 -37.21 -7.88 0.93
N ASN A 129 -37.14 -9.16 1.30
CA ASN A 129 -38.20 -10.14 1.07
C ASN A 129 -38.95 -10.45 2.36
N PHE A 130 -40.19 -9.96 2.44
CA PHE A 130 -41.07 -10.19 3.58
C PHE A 130 -41.71 -11.59 3.61
N SER A 131 -41.74 -12.29 2.47
CA SER A 131 -42.30 -13.65 2.36
C SER A 131 -41.30 -14.76 2.69
N GLY A 132 -40.00 -14.53 2.52
CA GLY A 132 -38.95 -15.55 2.66
C GLY A 132 -37.90 -15.29 3.75
N LYS A 133 -37.97 -14.17 4.50
CA LYS A 133 -36.94 -13.73 5.46
C LYS A 133 -35.50 -13.73 4.90
N TYR A 134 -35.35 -13.54 3.59
CA TYR A 134 -34.06 -13.32 2.92
C TYR A 134 -33.99 -11.85 2.50
N SER A 135 -33.29 -11.04 3.29
CA SER A 135 -33.15 -9.61 3.01
C SER A 135 -31.69 -9.20 3.10
N THR A 136 -31.26 -8.37 2.15
CA THR A 136 -29.88 -7.93 1.96
C THR A 136 -29.89 -6.41 1.93
N ILE A 137 -29.71 -5.77 3.09
CA ILE A 137 -29.40 -4.34 3.19
C ILE A 137 -27.92 -4.22 3.56
N THR A 138 -27.17 -3.44 2.79
CA THR A 138 -25.73 -3.24 3.03
C THR A 138 -25.52 -2.16 4.09
N VAL A 139 -25.08 -2.55 5.29
CA VAL A 139 -24.67 -1.64 6.36
C VAL A 139 -23.20 -1.93 6.68
N ASP A 140 -22.33 -0.93 6.60
CA ASP A 140 -20.90 -1.06 6.88
C ASP A 140 -20.21 -2.24 6.15
N ASP A 141 -20.58 -2.48 4.87
CA ASP A 141 -20.06 -3.58 4.03
C ASP A 141 -20.27 -5.03 4.57
N LYS A 142 -21.19 -5.26 5.53
CA LYS A 142 -21.53 -6.60 6.05
C LYS A 142 -23.03 -6.95 5.88
N MET A 143 -23.34 -8.20 5.49
CA MET A 143 -24.73 -8.74 5.48
C MET A 143 -25.08 -9.31 6.86
N SER A 144 -26.23 -8.93 7.45
CA SER A 144 -26.64 -9.42 8.78
C SER A 144 -27.88 -10.33 8.75
N SER A 145 -27.74 -11.57 9.24
CA SER A 145 -28.85 -12.41 9.71
C SER A 145 -28.62 -12.74 11.19
N ALA A 146 -28.99 -11.84 12.12
CA ALA A 146 -28.80 -12.08 13.54
C ALA A 146 -29.91 -12.98 14.12
N LEU A 147 -29.54 -14.02 14.90
CA LEU A 147 -30.46 -14.78 15.74
C LEU A 147 -30.83 -13.95 16.99
N PRO A 148 -32.12 -13.88 17.40
CA PRO A 148 -32.52 -13.11 18.59
C PRO A 148 -31.83 -13.63 19.85
N GLY A 149 -31.19 -12.74 20.63
CA GLY A 149 -30.60 -13.08 21.93
C GLY A 149 -29.27 -13.84 21.89
N VAL A 150 -28.71 -14.11 20.70
CA VAL A 150 -27.43 -14.82 20.52
C VAL A 150 -26.39 -13.86 19.97
N THR A 151 -25.25 -13.75 20.66
CA THR A 151 -24.11 -12.98 20.13
C THR A 151 -23.22 -13.90 19.28
N PRO A 152 -23.01 -13.62 17.99
CA PRO A 152 -22.14 -14.42 17.15
C PRO A 152 -20.71 -14.44 17.69
N ALA A 153 -20.06 -15.60 17.62
CA ALA A 153 -18.64 -15.71 17.89
C ALA A 153 -17.83 -15.13 16.73
N SER A 154 -16.69 -14.54 17.05
CA SER A 154 -15.71 -14.14 16.05
C SER A 154 -14.63 -15.22 15.92
N LEU A 155 -14.42 -15.72 14.70
CA LEU A 155 -13.28 -16.58 14.37
C LEU A 155 -12.09 -15.71 13.97
N TYR A 156 -11.04 -15.74 14.77
CA TYR A 156 -9.78 -15.03 14.52
C TYR A 156 -8.75 -16.00 13.98
N SER A 157 -8.09 -15.63 12.88
CA SER A 157 -6.95 -16.37 12.36
C SER A 157 -5.66 -15.57 12.50
N SER A 158 -4.64 -16.18 13.10
CA SER A 158 -3.32 -15.57 13.28
C SER A 158 -2.40 -15.69 12.05
N SER A 159 -2.71 -16.64 11.15
CA SER A 159 -1.88 -16.96 9.99
C SER A 159 -2.72 -17.49 8.81
N GLU A 160 -3.31 -18.68 8.93
CA GLU A 160 -4.06 -19.33 7.86
C GLU A 160 -5.56 -19.38 8.18
N LYS A 161 -6.37 -18.75 7.32
CA LYS A 161 -7.84 -18.77 7.45
C LYS A 161 -8.30 -20.22 7.57
N VAL A 162 -9.27 -20.51 8.46
CA VAL A 162 -9.97 -21.80 8.41
C VAL A 162 -10.50 -21.95 6.99
N ASN A 163 -10.08 -23.00 6.27
CA ASN A 163 -10.77 -23.33 5.04
C ASN A 163 -12.08 -23.99 5.44
N ILE A 164 -13.17 -23.23 5.27
CA ILE A 164 -14.52 -23.74 5.45
C ILE A 164 -15.04 -24.08 4.06
N ASP A 165 -15.13 -25.37 3.77
CA ASP A 165 -15.68 -25.88 2.51
C ASP A 165 -17.06 -26.48 2.73
N TYR A 166 -17.95 -26.24 1.77
CA TYR A 166 -19.34 -26.65 1.80
C TYR A 166 -19.61 -27.59 0.64
N ASN A 167 -19.92 -28.85 0.96
CA ASN A 167 -20.42 -29.79 -0.04
C ASN A 167 -21.95 -29.82 0.03
N TRP A 168 -22.57 -29.04 -0.84
CA TRP A 168 -24.03 -28.93 -0.99
C TRP A 168 -24.70 -30.29 -1.21
N LYS A 169 -24.10 -31.15 -2.04
CA LYS A 169 -24.65 -32.47 -2.41
C LYS A 169 -24.51 -33.50 -1.29
N ALA A 170 -23.39 -33.48 -0.57
CA ALA A 170 -23.13 -34.39 0.55
C ALA A 170 -23.63 -33.85 1.90
N LYS A 171 -24.15 -32.61 1.92
CA LYS A 171 -24.55 -31.87 3.11
C LYS A 171 -23.47 -31.87 4.21
N THR A 172 -22.23 -31.62 3.80
CA THR A 172 -21.08 -31.60 4.71
C THR A 172 -20.45 -30.22 4.81
N ILE A 173 -20.08 -29.82 6.03
CA ILE A 173 -19.24 -28.67 6.33
C ILE A 173 -17.87 -29.19 6.74
N THR A 174 -16.84 -28.76 6.04
CA THR A 174 -15.46 -29.10 6.36
C THR A 174 -14.79 -27.91 7.02
N PHE A 175 -14.36 -28.07 8.26
CA PHE A 175 -13.40 -27.17 8.92
C PHE A 175 -12.01 -27.79 8.78
N ASP A 176 -11.14 -27.17 7.98
CA ASP A 176 -9.74 -27.56 7.88
C ASP A 176 -8.85 -26.56 8.62
N VAL A 177 -8.49 -26.92 9.85
CA VAL A 177 -7.62 -26.11 10.72
C VAL A 177 -6.20 -26.65 10.61
N LYS A 178 -5.37 -25.97 9.83
CA LYS A 178 -4.04 -26.50 9.47
C LYS A 178 -2.97 -26.37 10.55
N GLN A 179 -3.21 -25.56 11.59
CA GLN A 179 -2.21 -25.29 12.64
C GLN A 179 -2.82 -25.23 14.04
N ALA A 180 -2.07 -25.73 15.04
CA ALA A 180 -2.45 -25.82 16.46
C ALA A 180 -2.81 -24.50 17.14
N PHE A 181 -2.32 -23.39 16.61
CA PHE A 181 -2.49 -22.06 17.17
C PHE A 181 -3.00 -21.05 16.12
N GLY A 182 -3.64 -21.57 15.06
CA GLY A 182 -4.04 -20.79 13.90
C GLY A 182 -5.37 -20.08 14.04
N VAL A 183 -6.34 -20.65 14.79
CA VAL A 183 -7.72 -20.14 14.82
C VAL A 183 -8.32 -20.12 16.22
N VAL A 184 -8.67 -18.92 16.67
CA VAL A 184 -9.31 -18.64 17.97
C VAL A 184 -10.79 -18.33 17.74
N VAL A 185 -11.66 -19.05 18.43
CA VAL A 185 -13.07 -18.67 18.58
C VAL A 185 -13.18 -17.74 19.78
N GLN A 186 -13.71 -16.54 19.59
CA GLN A 186 -13.98 -15.60 20.68
C GLN A 186 -15.49 -15.38 20.82
N ALA A 187 -15.98 -15.63 22.03
CA ALA A 187 -17.30 -15.27 22.49
C ALA A 187 -17.20 -14.05 23.44
N PRO A 188 -18.30 -13.35 23.76
CA PRO A 188 -18.27 -12.16 24.61
C PRO A 188 -17.54 -12.34 25.95
N ASN A 189 -17.57 -13.56 26.52
CA ASN A 189 -17.06 -13.85 27.85
C ASN A 189 -15.86 -14.82 27.86
N TRP A 190 -15.38 -15.29 26.70
CA TRP A 190 -14.26 -16.25 26.63
C TRP A 190 -13.65 -16.41 25.25
N SER A 191 -12.46 -17.02 25.19
CA SER A 191 -11.80 -17.46 23.95
C SER A 191 -11.31 -18.91 24.03
N ALA A 192 -11.27 -19.61 22.90
CA ALA A 192 -10.74 -20.97 22.80
C ALA A 192 -10.13 -21.26 21.42
N ASN A 193 -9.14 -22.14 21.35
CA ASN A 193 -8.58 -22.60 20.07
C ASN A 193 -9.49 -23.65 19.45
N LEU A 194 -9.64 -23.60 18.11
CA LEU A 194 -10.18 -24.73 17.36
C LEU A 194 -9.17 -25.90 17.34
N PRO A 195 -9.65 -27.16 17.31
CA PRO A 195 -8.78 -28.33 17.22
C PRO A 195 -8.09 -28.39 15.85
N VAL A 196 -6.83 -28.85 15.82
CA VAL A 196 -6.08 -29.10 14.58
C VAL A 196 -6.67 -30.24 13.79
N GLY A 197 -6.64 -30.07 12.48
CA GLY A 197 -6.97 -31.09 11.52
C GLY A 197 -8.31 -30.83 10.86
N LYS A 198 -8.64 -31.76 9.96
CA LYS A 198 -9.87 -31.71 9.18
C LYS A 198 -11.03 -32.28 9.98
N LYS A 199 -11.99 -31.44 10.34
CA LYS A 199 -13.27 -31.86 10.90
C LYS A 199 -14.36 -31.74 9.86
N ILE A 200 -15.07 -32.84 9.62
CA ILE A 200 -16.24 -32.87 8.73
C ILE A 200 -17.48 -33.00 9.61
N ILE A 201 -18.43 -32.11 9.41
CA ILE A 201 -19.75 -32.12 10.04
C ILE A 201 -20.75 -32.47 8.95
N THR A 202 -21.61 -33.45 9.19
CA THR A 202 -22.65 -33.87 8.24
C THR A 202 -24.02 -33.53 8.81
N SER A 203 -24.94 -33.08 7.96
CA SER A 203 -26.33 -32.84 8.33
C SER A 203 -27.30 -33.56 7.40
N ASN A 204 -28.47 -33.93 7.93
CA ASN A 204 -29.60 -34.41 7.13
C ASN A 204 -30.55 -33.27 6.75
N GLU A 205 -30.46 -32.13 7.44
CA GLU A 205 -31.31 -30.95 7.22
C GLU A 205 -30.87 -30.15 5.99
N SER A 206 -31.79 -29.38 5.41
CA SER A 206 -31.47 -28.41 4.36
C SER A 206 -30.73 -27.18 4.89
N SER A 207 -30.82 -26.92 6.19
CA SER A 207 -30.23 -25.75 6.87
C SER A 207 -29.94 -26.07 8.33
N VAL A 208 -28.76 -25.71 8.82
CA VAL A 208 -28.34 -25.94 10.21
C VAL A 208 -27.57 -24.76 10.79
N ASN A 209 -27.77 -24.50 12.07
CA ASN A 209 -26.89 -23.63 12.83
C ASN A 209 -25.69 -24.42 13.32
N VAL A 210 -24.50 -23.82 13.21
CA VAL A 210 -23.22 -24.43 13.58
C VAL A 210 -22.71 -23.77 14.85
N TRP A 211 -22.29 -24.61 15.78
CA TRP A 211 -21.86 -24.21 17.10
C TRP A 211 -20.53 -24.86 17.49
N TYR A 212 -19.84 -24.24 18.43
CA TYR A 212 -18.64 -24.78 19.04
C TYR A 212 -18.71 -24.70 20.56
N ASN A 213 -18.39 -25.80 21.23
CA ASN A 213 -18.32 -25.90 22.68
C ASN A 213 -16.86 -25.89 23.14
N ARG A 214 -16.49 -24.93 24.01
CA ARG A 214 -15.08 -24.76 24.42
C ARG A 214 -14.53 -25.90 25.28
N ILE A 215 -15.37 -26.54 26.09
CA ILE A 215 -14.94 -27.56 27.07
C ILE A 215 -14.74 -28.90 26.37
N SER A 216 -15.73 -29.33 25.60
CA SER A 216 -15.68 -30.58 24.84
C SER A 216 -14.83 -30.48 23.57
N LYS A 217 -14.50 -29.27 23.11
CA LYS A 217 -13.76 -28.99 21.87
C LYS A 217 -14.42 -29.59 20.63
N ASN A 218 -15.74 -29.71 20.65
CA ASN A 218 -16.53 -30.31 19.59
C ASN A 218 -17.40 -29.27 18.90
N TYR A 219 -17.56 -29.47 17.59
CA TYR A 219 -18.59 -28.80 16.81
C TYR A 219 -19.90 -29.58 16.92
N PHE A 220 -21.01 -28.88 16.91
CA PHE A 220 -22.32 -29.48 16.81
C PHE A 220 -23.24 -28.62 15.94
N THR A 221 -24.31 -29.25 15.47
CA THR A 221 -25.34 -28.60 14.65
C THR A 221 -26.69 -28.80 15.28
N MET A 222 -27.57 -27.83 15.07
CA MET A 222 -28.98 -27.91 15.44
C MET A 222 -29.82 -27.39 14.29
N SER A 223 -31.03 -27.93 14.16
CA SER A 223 -32.01 -27.39 13.21
C SER A 223 -32.33 -25.94 13.57
N LEU A 224 -32.82 -25.19 12.58
CA LEU A 224 -33.22 -23.81 12.81
C LEU A 224 -34.33 -23.72 13.88
N ALA A 225 -35.26 -24.68 13.90
CA ALA A 225 -36.32 -24.77 14.90
C ALA A 225 -35.78 -24.95 16.34
N GLU A 226 -34.86 -25.90 16.53
CA GLU A 226 -34.25 -26.16 17.84
C GLU A 226 -33.45 -24.96 18.35
N SER A 227 -32.74 -24.28 17.45
CA SER A 227 -31.88 -23.14 17.82
C SER A 227 -32.63 -21.92 18.35
N TYR A 228 -33.90 -21.73 17.98
CA TYR A 228 -34.73 -20.64 18.50
C TYR A 228 -35.24 -20.89 19.92
N THR A 229 -35.24 -22.15 20.35
CA THR A 229 -35.64 -22.57 21.70
C THR A 229 -34.45 -22.96 22.57
N TYR A 230 -33.25 -22.92 22.01
CA TYR A 230 -32.04 -23.37 22.68
C TYR A 230 -31.59 -22.36 23.74
N GLN A 231 -31.51 -22.83 24.99
CA GLN A 231 -30.89 -22.08 26.07
C GLN A 231 -29.37 -22.28 25.98
N GLN A 232 -28.68 -21.27 25.46
CA GLN A 232 -27.23 -21.28 25.28
C GLN A 232 -26.51 -21.55 26.59
N ASN A 233 -25.69 -22.60 26.63
CA ASN A 233 -24.71 -22.81 27.70
C ASN A 233 -23.62 -21.73 27.59
N GLU A 234 -23.07 -21.29 28.72
CA GLU A 234 -21.94 -20.35 28.76
C GLU A 234 -20.72 -20.83 27.94
N ASP A 235 -20.57 -22.15 27.78
CA ASP A 235 -19.48 -22.79 27.03
C ASP A 235 -19.75 -22.95 25.52
N ASP A 236 -20.98 -22.67 25.07
CA ASP A 236 -21.41 -22.81 23.68
C ASP A 236 -21.37 -21.47 22.95
N CYS A 237 -20.94 -21.49 21.70
CA CYS A 237 -20.91 -20.29 20.87
C CYS A 237 -21.43 -20.57 19.46
N PHE A 238 -22.20 -19.60 18.95
CA PHE A 238 -22.77 -19.65 17.62
C PHE A 238 -21.75 -19.19 16.59
N LEU A 239 -21.40 -20.07 15.65
CA LEU A 239 -20.44 -19.77 14.58
C LEU A 239 -21.10 -19.22 13.32
N GLY A 240 -22.34 -19.62 13.04
CA GLY A 240 -23.08 -19.19 11.85
C GLY A 240 -24.13 -20.22 11.41
N LEU A 241 -24.91 -19.83 10.41
CA LEU A 241 -25.93 -20.63 9.74
C LEU A 241 -25.33 -21.19 8.44
N VAL A 242 -25.55 -22.47 8.17
CA VAL A 242 -25.21 -23.12 6.90
C VAL A 242 -26.48 -23.61 6.26
N HIS A 243 -26.73 -23.14 5.05
CA HIS A 243 -27.70 -23.75 4.16
C HIS A 243 -26.97 -24.75 3.27
N PHE A 244 -27.61 -25.86 2.87
CA PHE A 244 -27.05 -26.81 1.90
C PHE A 244 -27.76 -26.78 0.55
N ASP A 245 -28.86 -26.03 0.47
CA ASP A 245 -29.67 -25.89 -0.75
C ASP A 245 -29.55 -24.47 -1.37
N ASN A 246 -28.79 -23.55 -0.77
CA ASN A 246 -28.60 -22.19 -1.27
C ASN A 246 -27.20 -21.64 -0.93
N ASN A 247 -26.65 -20.72 -1.73
CA ASN A 247 -25.28 -20.22 -1.55
C ASN A 247 -25.04 -19.30 -0.32
N TYR A 248 -25.96 -19.23 0.65
CA TYR A 248 -25.97 -18.21 1.71
C TYR A 248 -25.57 -18.78 3.09
N SER A 249 -24.32 -19.22 3.25
CA SER A 249 -23.78 -19.58 4.57
C SER A 249 -23.20 -18.37 5.29
N THR A 250 -23.38 -18.26 6.61
CA THR A 250 -23.12 -17.05 7.41
C THR A 250 -21.99 -17.19 8.43
N ILE A 251 -21.19 -18.26 8.35
CA ILE A 251 -20.00 -18.42 9.20
C ILE A 251 -18.98 -17.35 8.83
N SER A 252 -18.82 -16.36 9.72
CA SER A 252 -17.96 -15.20 9.50
C SER A 252 -16.56 -15.44 10.05
N ILE A 253 -15.55 -15.37 9.18
CA ILE A 253 -14.14 -15.23 9.58
C ILE A 253 -13.86 -13.73 9.57
N ASP A 254 -13.64 -13.12 10.73
CA ASP A 254 -13.45 -11.66 10.80
C ASP A 254 -12.05 -11.29 10.29
N ASP A 255 -11.99 -10.46 9.24
CA ASP A 255 -10.77 -9.88 8.66
C ASP A 255 -10.23 -8.69 9.48
N THR A 256 -10.46 -8.64 10.79
CA THR A 256 -9.89 -7.59 11.65
C THR A 256 -8.90 -8.18 12.64
N VAL A 257 -7.64 -8.08 12.25
CA VAL A 257 -6.52 -8.02 13.18
C VAL A 257 -6.67 -6.71 13.97
N ASN A 258 -7.54 -6.64 14.99
CA ASN A 258 -7.38 -5.65 16.06
C ASN A 258 -6.31 -6.15 17.02
N THR A 259 -5.08 -6.21 16.50
CA THR A 259 -3.91 -6.26 17.35
C THR A 259 -3.63 -4.84 17.76
N ASN A 260 -3.43 -4.60 19.05
CA ASN A 260 -2.89 -3.37 19.58
C ASN A 260 -1.46 -3.12 19.04
N ILE A 261 -1.35 -2.84 17.74
CA ILE A 261 -0.11 -2.50 17.04
C ILE A 261 0.33 -1.16 17.63
N ALA A 262 1.53 -1.16 18.18
CA ALA A 262 2.16 0.08 18.58
C ALA A 262 2.41 0.92 17.33
N GLU A 263 2.04 2.20 17.41
CA GLU A 263 2.28 3.12 16.32
C GLU A 263 3.74 3.58 16.39
N ILE A 264 4.45 3.51 15.26
CA ILE A 264 5.79 4.08 15.14
C ILE A 264 5.73 5.34 14.28
N HIS A 265 6.25 6.44 14.81
CA HIS A 265 6.22 7.76 14.15
C HIS A 265 7.64 8.24 13.94
N ALA A 266 7.98 8.54 12.69
CA ALA A 266 9.22 9.23 12.36
C ALA A 266 9.10 10.72 12.71
N THR A 267 10.08 11.26 13.43
CA THR A 267 10.09 12.69 13.78
C THR A 267 10.62 13.58 12.66
N GLY A 268 11.30 13.01 11.67
CA GLY A 268 11.97 13.80 10.63
C GLY A 268 13.32 14.36 11.06
N HIS A 269 13.79 14.05 12.28
CA HIS A 269 15.06 14.55 12.82
C HIS A 269 16.26 14.32 11.88
N TYR A 270 16.20 13.22 11.12
CA TYR A 270 17.20 12.86 10.12
C TYR A 270 16.74 13.10 8.67
N GLY A 271 15.98 14.17 8.41
CA GLY A 271 15.68 14.62 7.04
C GLY A 271 14.65 13.79 6.27
N GLY A 272 13.94 12.85 6.92
CA GLY A 272 12.92 12.02 6.30
C GLY A 272 11.86 11.53 7.28
N LEU A 273 10.62 11.37 6.82
CA LEU A 273 9.49 10.83 7.61
C LEU A 273 9.28 9.33 7.36
N SER A 274 10.30 8.63 6.90
CA SER A 274 10.17 7.21 6.56
C SER A 274 9.98 6.35 7.78
N LEU A 275 9.00 5.47 7.66
CA LEU A 275 8.75 4.38 8.58
C LEU A 275 9.54 3.15 8.12
N PRO A 276 9.71 2.16 9.02
CA PRO A 276 10.13 0.82 8.61
C PRO A 276 9.34 0.32 7.39
N ASN A 277 10.04 -0.31 6.46
CA ASN A 277 9.47 -0.81 5.22
C ASN A 277 10.07 -2.16 4.83
N ALA A 278 9.39 -2.89 3.96
CA ALA A 278 9.84 -4.20 3.49
C ALA A 278 10.40 -4.11 2.07
N ASP A 279 11.63 -4.59 1.89
CA ASP A 279 12.25 -4.83 0.59
C ASP A 279 12.08 -6.31 0.23
N PHE A 280 10.99 -6.61 -0.48
CA PHE A 280 10.67 -7.98 -0.88
C PHE A 280 11.56 -8.54 -1.99
N ALA A 281 12.36 -7.70 -2.66
CA ALA A 281 13.32 -8.15 -3.66
C ALA A 281 14.59 -8.70 -2.97
N ARG A 282 14.99 -8.06 -1.87
CA ARG A 282 16.15 -8.46 -1.06
C ARG A 282 15.78 -9.29 0.18
N ASN A 283 14.50 -9.64 0.34
CA ASN A 283 13.96 -10.42 1.47
C ASN A 283 14.37 -9.87 2.85
N GLN A 284 14.13 -8.58 3.08
CA GLN A 284 14.51 -7.91 4.33
C GLN A 284 13.54 -6.79 4.72
N ILE A 285 13.44 -6.51 6.02
CA ILE A 285 12.90 -5.24 6.52
C ILE A 285 14.04 -4.24 6.62
N ILE A 286 13.78 -3.03 6.16
CA ILE A 286 14.64 -1.87 6.37
C ILE A 286 14.02 -1.00 7.46
N ILE A 287 14.79 -0.69 8.50
CA ILE A 287 14.49 0.35 9.48
C ILE A 287 15.36 1.56 9.12
N PRO A 288 14.79 2.58 8.46
CA PRO A 288 15.54 3.75 8.08
C PRO A 288 16.12 4.46 9.30
N ARG A 289 17.22 5.15 9.10
CA ARG A 289 17.78 6.04 10.10
C ARG A 289 16.75 7.13 10.46
N ASN A 290 16.26 7.14 11.70
CA ASN A 290 15.34 8.17 12.19
C ASN A 290 15.39 8.27 13.71
N LEU A 291 14.92 9.40 14.24
CA LEU A 291 14.44 9.45 15.60
C LEU A 291 12.95 9.10 15.55
N TYR A 292 12.61 7.96 16.15
CA TYR A 292 11.25 7.42 16.20
C TYR A 292 10.59 7.64 17.56
N ILE A 293 9.28 7.80 17.52
CA ILE A 293 8.39 7.71 18.67
C ILE A 293 7.54 6.47 18.48
N ILE A 294 7.70 5.48 19.36
CA ILE A 294 6.88 4.26 19.38
C ILE A 294 5.84 4.41 20.49
N LYS A 295 4.57 4.39 20.13
CA LYS A 295 3.43 4.53 21.04
C LYS A 295 2.69 3.21 21.12
N GLY A 296 2.87 2.49 22.23
CA GLY A 296 2.03 1.36 22.60
C GLY A 296 0.82 1.80 23.42
N ASP A 297 -0.04 0.86 23.80
CA ASP A 297 -1.27 1.16 24.55
C ASP A 297 -1.02 1.82 25.91
N LYS A 298 0.09 1.46 26.55
CA LYS A 298 0.39 1.82 27.95
C LYS A 298 1.66 2.66 28.11
N ASN A 299 2.44 2.80 27.04
CA ASN A 299 3.81 3.32 27.10
C ASN A 299 4.21 4.00 25.79
N ILE A 300 5.14 4.96 25.89
CA ILE A 300 5.76 5.62 24.75
C ILE A 300 7.27 5.44 24.88
N LYS A 301 7.93 5.11 23.78
CA LYS A 301 9.38 5.00 23.68
C LYS A 301 9.90 5.97 22.62
N TYR A 302 10.91 6.74 23.00
CA TYR A 302 11.73 7.49 22.07
C TYR A 302 12.94 6.63 21.70
N LEU A 303 13.15 6.44 20.40
CA LEU A 303 14.17 5.56 19.86
C LEU A 303 14.99 6.30 18.81
N ASP A 304 16.29 6.43 19.04
CA ASP A 304 17.22 7.02 18.07
C ASP A 304 17.91 5.90 17.27
N VAL A 305 17.47 5.70 16.03
CA VAL A 305 18.13 4.80 15.07
C VAL A 305 19.15 5.63 14.32
N THR A 306 20.42 5.52 14.72
CA THR A 306 21.55 6.33 14.20
C THR A 306 22.14 5.80 12.90
N LYS A 307 21.84 4.55 12.53
CA LYS A 307 22.20 3.93 11.24
C LYS A 307 21.04 3.07 10.77
N GLU A 308 20.85 3.00 9.45
CA GLU A 308 19.86 2.10 8.87
C GLU A 308 20.11 0.65 9.34
N ILE A 309 19.04 -0.01 9.77
CA ILE A 309 19.08 -1.41 10.23
C ILE A 309 18.39 -2.25 9.17
N SER A 310 19.12 -3.23 8.63
CA SER A 310 18.55 -4.27 7.77
C SER A 310 18.29 -5.51 8.60
N ILE A 311 17.04 -5.99 8.59
CA ILE A 311 16.62 -7.22 9.27
C ILE A 311 16.25 -8.22 8.19
N PRO A 312 17.08 -9.26 7.96
CA PRO A 312 16.73 -10.28 6.98
C PRO A 312 15.42 -10.96 7.39
N PHE A 313 14.61 -11.32 6.40
CA PHE A 313 13.47 -12.20 6.63
C PHE A 313 13.97 -13.50 7.25
N ILE A 314 13.13 -14.08 8.11
CA ILE A 314 13.39 -15.41 8.65
C ILE A 314 13.49 -16.38 7.47
N ASP A 315 14.57 -17.15 7.45
CA ASP A 315 14.82 -18.17 6.44
C ASP A 315 15.16 -19.49 7.14
N ASN A 316 14.26 -20.45 7.01
CA ASN A 316 14.39 -21.78 7.58
C ASN A 316 14.94 -22.73 6.52
N ASN A 317 16.26 -22.67 6.30
CA ASN A 317 16.99 -23.51 5.34
C ASN A 317 16.48 -23.38 3.89
N GLY A 318 16.34 -22.14 3.39
CA GLY A 318 15.86 -21.82 2.05
C GLY A 318 14.35 -21.68 1.94
N THR A 319 13.62 -21.75 3.06
CA THR A 319 12.16 -21.57 3.13
C THR A 319 11.82 -20.35 3.98
N ILE A 320 11.35 -19.30 3.32
CA ILE A 320 10.88 -18.09 3.99
C ILE A 320 9.44 -18.31 4.50
N PRO A 321 9.16 -18.15 5.81
CA PRO A 321 7.81 -18.26 6.35
C PRO A 321 6.85 -17.28 5.67
N THR A 322 5.64 -17.77 5.37
CA THR A 322 4.58 -16.96 4.74
C THR A 322 4.22 -15.75 5.59
N TRP A 323 4.21 -15.90 6.92
CA TRP A 323 3.93 -14.84 7.88
C TRP A 323 5.13 -14.57 8.76
N GLN A 324 5.43 -13.30 8.97
CA GLN A 324 6.45 -12.84 9.90
C GLN A 324 5.94 -11.58 10.62
N PHE A 325 6.34 -11.40 11.87
CA PHE A 325 5.85 -10.30 12.72
C PHE A 325 7.02 -9.45 13.17
N LEU A 326 6.93 -8.13 13.00
CA LEU A 326 7.95 -7.17 13.42
C LEU A 326 7.69 -6.67 14.83
N TRP A 327 8.74 -6.73 15.64
CA TRP A 327 8.73 -6.32 17.03
C TRP A 327 9.89 -5.38 17.33
N TYR A 328 9.72 -4.59 18.38
CA TYR A 328 10.81 -3.85 19.02
C TYR A 328 10.80 -4.12 20.52
N ASN A 329 11.94 -4.55 21.05
CA ASN A 329 12.15 -4.74 22.49
C ASN A 329 12.93 -3.55 23.05
N SER A 330 12.31 -2.74 23.89
CA SER A 330 12.92 -1.54 24.48
C SER A 330 13.90 -1.81 25.61
N TYR A 331 13.89 -3.02 26.19
CA TYR A 331 14.87 -3.45 27.18
C TYR A 331 16.17 -3.88 26.50
N LEU A 332 16.07 -4.60 25.38
CA LEU A 332 17.20 -5.04 24.57
C LEU A 332 17.64 -4.02 23.51
N ASP A 333 16.86 -2.95 23.34
CA ASP A 333 16.99 -1.94 22.29
C ASP A 333 17.15 -2.55 20.88
N LYS A 334 16.28 -3.51 20.55
CA LYS A 334 16.46 -4.35 19.37
C LYS A 334 15.15 -4.62 18.62
N PHE A 335 15.20 -4.47 17.30
CA PHE A 335 14.18 -4.97 16.40
C PHE A 335 14.40 -6.46 16.08
N PHE A 336 13.32 -7.21 15.94
CA PHE A 336 13.40 -8.61 15.55
C PHE A 336 12.13 -9.08 14.84
N LEU A 337 12.26 -10.18 14.11
CA LEU A 337 11.15 -10.88 13.48
C LEU A 337 10.80 -12.15 14.25
N SER A 338 9.53 -12.54 14.22
CA SER A 338 9.07 -13.85 14.66
C SER A 338 8.16 -14.51 13.63
N GLU A 339 8.14 -15.85 13.60
CA GLU A 339 7.26 -16.63 12.70
C GLU A 339 5.84 -16.78 13.24
N GLN A 340 5.69 -16.69 14.56
CA GLN A 340 4.40 -16.87 15.23
C GLN A 340 3.94 -15.57 15.86
N GLN A 341 2.62 -15.41 15.89
CA GLN A 341 1.94 -14.40 16.70
C GLN A 341 2.10 -14.63 18.22
N TYR A 342 2.70 -15.74 18.67
CA TYR A 342 2.75 -16.14 20.08
C TYR A 342 3.36 -15.10 21.03
N TYR A 343 4.18 -14.17 20.53
CA TYR A 343 4.62 -13.00 21.29
C TYR A 343 3.51 -11.99 21.63
N LEU A 344 2.30 -12.18 21.12
CA LEU A 344 1.07 -11.52 21.58
C LEU A 344 0.68 -11.93 23.01
N ASN A 345 1.19 -13.02 23.59
CA ASN A 345 1.03 -13.26 25.03
C ASN A 345 1.95 -12.38 25.89
N MET A 346 2.96 -11.74 25.29
CA MET A 346 3.75 -10.66 25.89
C MET A 346 3.05 -9.29 25.76
N ARG A 347 1.76 -9.22 25.40
CA ARG A 347 0.92 -8.00 25.42
C ARG A 347 0.94 -7.24 26.76
N ASN A 348 1.35 -7.93 27.83
CA ASN A 348 1.51 -7.36 29.16
C ASN A 348 2.98 -7.06 29.53
N GLU A 349 3.95 -7.39 28.69
CA GLU A 349 5.35 -7.07 28.91
C GLU A 349 5.59 -5.59 28.56
N PRO A 350 5.92 -4.73 29.54
CA PRO A 350 6.00 -3.29 29.34
C PRO A 350 7.15 -2.84 28.42
N ASN A 351 7.98 -3.78 27.93
CA ASN A 351 9.16 -3.49 27.14
C ASN A 351 9.09 -4.02 25.69
N VAL A 352 7.94 -4.56 25.25
CA VAL A 352 7.85 -5.19 23.93
C VAL A 352 6.72 -4.56 23.12
N PHE A 353 7.08 -4.04 21.95
CA PHE A 353 6.19 -3.33 21.04
C PHE A 353 5.97 -4.17 19.79
N TYR A 354 4.71 -4.49 19.50
CA TYR A 354 4.32 -5.11 18.24
C TYR A 354 4.12 -4.03 17.18
N LEU A 355 4.90 -4.02 16.11
CA LEU A 355 4.90 -2.92 15.14
C LEU A 355 4.17 -3.24 13.84
N GLY A 356 3.96 -4.51 13.52
CA GLY A 356 3.32 -4.90 12.27
C GLY A 356 3.64 -6.32 11.80
N TYR A 357 3.13 -6.69 10.64
CA TYR A 357 3.29 -8.03 10.07
C TYR A 357 3.56 -8.02 8.58
N ILE A 358 4.30 -9.04 8.14
CA ILE A 358 4.66 -9.31 6.75
C ILE A 358 3.91 -10.56 6.28
N HIS A 359 3.38 -10.50 5.07
CA HIS A 359 2.96 -11.64 4.27
C HIS A 359 3.87 -11.78 3.05
N PHE A 360 4.74 -12.79 3.07
CA PHE A 360 5.81 -12.96 2.09
C PHE A 360 5.28 -13.20 0.66
N THR A 361 4.31 -14.11 0.50
CA THR A 361 3.78 -14.51 -0.81
C THR A 361 3.00 -13.40 -1.49
N ALA A 362 2.23 -12.62 -0.72
CA ALA A 362 1.44 -11.50 -1.25
C ALA A 362 2.24 -10.19 -1.34
N LYS A 363 3.51 -10.19 -0.88
CA LYS A 363 4.36 -8.99 -0.88
C LYS A 363 3.71 -7.84 -0.10
N VAL A 364 3.21 -8.17 1.09
CA VAL A 364 2.52 -7.24 1.98
C VAL A 364 3.28 -7.05 3.27
N PHE A 365 3.49 -5.82 3.68
CA PHE A 365 3.95 -5.47 5.01
C PHE A 365 3.01 -4.39 5.55
N ILE A 366 2.40 -4.63 6.72
CA ILE A 366 1.45 -3.72 7.35
C ILE A 366 2.04 -3.23 8.66
N MET A 367 2.08 -1.91 8.83
CA MET A 367 2.47 -1.22 10.06
C MET A 367 1.69 0.10 10.16
N ASN A 368 1.35 0.51 11.38
CA ASN A 368 0.42 1.63 11.64
C ASN A 368 -0.89 1.50 10.84
N ASN A 369 -1.40 0.28 10.69
CA ASN A 369 -2.56 -0.04 9.84
C ASN A 369 -2.45 0.44 8.39
N ARG A 370 -1.22 0.61 7.88
CA ARG A 370 -0.94 1.04 6.52
C ARG A 370 0.01 0.07 5.87
N TYR A 371 -0.18 -0.11 4.57
CA TYR A 371 0.74 -0.86 3.74
C TYR A 371 2.08 -0.12 3.66
N GLN A 372 3.12 -0.75 4.18
CA GLN A 372 4.51 -0.29 4.18
C GLN A 372 5.30 -1.16 3.21
N THR A 373 5.22 -0.87 1.92
CA THR A 373 6.21 -1.44 1.00
C THR A 373 7.32 -0.43 0.80
N ARG A 374 8.55 -0.92 0.70
CA ARG A 374 9.57 -0.13 0.05
C ARG A 374 9.14 -0.01 -1.41
N LYS A 375 8.95 1.22 -1.91
CA LYS A 375 8.50 1.43 -3.29
C LYS A 375 9.39 0.62 -4.23
N THR A 376 8.80 -0.07 -5.21
CA THR A 376 9.53 -0.98 -6.10
C THR A 376 10.57 -0.23 -6.93
N ASN A 377 10.28 1.02 -7.28
CA ASN A 377 11.10 1.77 -8.21
C ASN A 377 12.50 2.01 -7.64
N THR A 378 13.49 1.60 -8.41
CA THR A 378 14.89 1.69 -8.06
C THR A 378 15.50 2.97 -8.63
N ALA A 379 16.50 3.52 -7.96
CA ALA A 379 17.18 4.73 -8.40
C ALA A 379 18.70 4.58 -8.33
N SER A 380 19.38 5.03 -9.37
CA SER A 380 20.82 5.25 -9.38
C SER A 380 21.14 6.74 -9.50
N ILE A 381 22.32 7.10 -9.03
CA ILE A 381 22.85 8.46 -9.13
C ILE A 381 24.15 8.38 -9.90
N ILE A 382 24.32 9.22 -10.90
CA ILE A 382 25.63 9.50 -11.48
C ILE A 382 25.98 10.95 -11.14
N GLY A 383 27.02 11.12 -10.34
CA GLY A 383 27.26 12.40 -9.68
C GLY A 383 28.72 12.77 -9.53
N ASP A 384 28.95 14.01 -9.07
CA ASP A 384 30.28 14.48 -8.69
C ASP A 384 30.47 14.51 -7.17
N SER A 385 31.41 15.35 -6.69
CA SER A 385 31.68 15.50 -5.27
C SER A 385 30.44 15.87 -4.46
N ILE A 386 29.48 16.62 -5.01
CA ILE A 386 28.25 17.05 -4.34
C ILE A 386 27.37 15.85 -3.93
N SER A 387 27.39 14.79 -4.73
CA SER A 387 26.59 13.58 -4.49
C SER A 387 27.35 12.45 -3.78
N THR A 388 28.65 12.61 -3.52
CA THR A 388 29.42 11.61 -2.77
C THR A 388 29.02 11.51 -1.30
N TYR A 389 29.25 10.34 -0.71
CA TYR A 389 29.37 10.17 0.74
C TYR A 389 30.16 8.88 1.02
N GLU A 390 31.11 8.92 1.95
CA GLU A 390 31.95 7.78 2.30
C GLU A 390 31.12 6.56 2.75
N GLY A 391 31.36 5.39 2.14
CA GLY A 391 30.60 4.17 2.41
C GLY A 391 29.25 4.06 1.67
N TYR A 392 28.87 5.05 0.87
CA TYR A 392 27.67 5.01 0.01
C TYR A 392 27.98 5.09 -1.49
N ILE A 393 29.26 5.25 -1.86
CA ILE A 393 29.74 5.21 -3.25
C ILE A 393 30.54 3.91 -3.48
N PRO A 394 30.67 3.43 -4.73
CA PRO A 394 31.47 2.24 -5.04
C PRO A 394 32.91 2.32 -4.52
N GLU A 395 33.44 1.17 -4.12
CA GLU A 395 34.82 1.06 -3.67
C GLU A 395 35.79 1.54 -4.77
N GLY A 396 36.78 2.34 -4.38
CA GLY A 396 37.70 3.00 -5.31
C GLY A 396 37.23 4.38 -5.78
N ASN A 397 35.95 4.74 -5.62
CA ASN A 397 35.50 6.09 -5.91
C ASN A 397 35.98 7.10 -4.86
N VAL A 398 36.39 8.30 -5.30
CA VAL A 398 36.92 9.34 -4.42
C VAL A 398 35.76 10.10 -3.75
N PRO A 399 35.60 10.05 -2.41
CA PRO A 399 34.59 10.84 -1.71
C PRO A 399 35.03 12.29 -1.54
N ASN A 400 34.08 13.22 -1.40
CA ASN A 400 34.38 14.53 -0.83
C ASN A 400 34.68 14.38 0.66
N GLY A 401 35.82 14.88 1.12
CA GLY A 401 36.24 14.79 2.52
C GLY A 401 35.28 15.45 3.53
N ASN A 402 34.36 16.32 3.09
CA ASN A 402 33.30 16.88 3.95
C ASN A 402 32.13 15.90 4.21
N TYR A 403 32.01 14.85 3.40
CA TYR A 403 30.85 13.96 3.33
C TYR A 403 31.22 12.57 3.82
N SER A 404 31.43 12.47 5.13
CA SER A 404 31.77 11.24 5.82
C SER A 404 31.13 11.20 7.19
N GLU A 405 30.99 9.99 7.74
CA GLU A 405 30.39 9.77 9.05
C GLU A 405 31.15 10.50 10.17
N ALA A 406 32.46 10.71 10.01
CA ALA A 406 33.29 11.49 10.92
C ALA A 406 32.92 12.99 10.98
N ARG A 407 32.28 13.54 9.94
CA ARG A 407 31.95 14.98 9.86
C ARG A 407 30.46 15.25 9.94
N ARG A 408 29.65 14.44 9.27
CA ARG A 408 28.20 14.61 9.24
C ARG A 408 27.51 13.34 8.79
N PRO A 409 26.29 13.08 9.22
CA PRO A 409 25.57 11.87 8.83
C PRO A 409 25.05 11.88 7.37
N PRO A 410 24.84 10.71 6.74
CA PRO A 410 24.55 10.58 5.31
C PRO A 410 23.16 11.10 4.93
N TYR A 411 22.21 11.07 5.86
CA TYR A 411 20.84 11.55 5.63
C TYR A 411 20.77 13.05 5.31
N ARG A 412 21.84 13.79 5.57
CA ARG A 412 21.97 15.21 5.21
C ARG A 412 22.42 15.41 3.77
N CYS A 413 22.68 14.35 3.02
CA CYS A 413 22.91 14.44 1.57
C CYS A 413 21.57 14.52 0.83
N TRP A 414 21.53 15.33 -0.23
CA TRP A 414 20.28 15.63 -0.95
C TRP A 414 19.56 14.37 -1.46
N TRP A 415 20.33 13.35 -1.83
CA TRP A 415 19.83 12.12 -2.42
C TRP A 415 19.37 11.10 -1.38
N TYR A 416 19.83 11.18 -0.12
CA TYR A 416 19.60 10.09 0.83
C TYR A 416 18.12 9.89 1.11
N GLY A 417 17.40 10.95 1.50
CA GLY A 417 15.96 10.87 1.73
C GLY A 417 15.22 10.41 0.47
N LEU A 418 15.61 10.88 -0.71
CA LEU A 418 14.99 10.47 -1.97
C LEU A 418 15.13 8.97 -2.23
N THR A 419 16.33 8.41 -2.09
CA THR A 419 16.63 7.01 -2.43
C THR A 419 16.40 6.01 -1.30
N HIS A 420 15.93 6.47 -0.14
CA HIS A 420 15.53 5.63 0.98
C HIS A 420 14.05 5.82 1.36
N ASN A 421 13.39 6.88 0.86
CA ASN A 421 11.97 7.16 1.13
C ASN A 421 11.08 7.01 -0.11
N LEU A 422 11.57 7.37 -1.31
CA LEU A 422 10.79 7.32 -2.56
C LEU A 422 11.25 6.23 -3.53
N PHE A 423 12.53 5.87 -3.49
CA PHE A 423 13.12 4.84 -4.35
C PHE A 423 13.97 3.87 -3.53
N ASN A 424 14.48 2.85 -4.21
CA ASN A 424 15.55 1.98 -3.73
C ASN A 424 16.87 2.38 -4.37
N LEU A 425 17.84 2.86 -3.59
CA LEU A 425 19.20 3.09 -4.12
C LEU A 425 19.77 1.78 -4.70
N VAL A 426 20.13 1.78 -5.98
CA VAL A 426 20.89 0.69 -6.62
C VAL A 426 22.38 0.99 -6.51
N VAL A 427 22.82 2.09 -7.13
CA VAL A 427 24.20 2.58 -7.06
C VAL A 427 24.20 4.09 -6.95
N ASN A 428 24.99 4.64 -6.02
CA ASN A 428 25.41 6.04 -6.07
C ASN A 428 26.79 6.11 -6.74
N GLU A 429 26.81 6.10 -8.06
CA GLU A 429 28.00 6.17 -8.90
C GLU A 429 28.50 7.63 -8.98
N SER A 430 28.85 8.17 -7.81
CA SER A 430 29.42 9.50 -7.66
C SER A 430 30.92 9.46 -7.44
N TRP A 431 31.64 10.46 -7.95
CA TRP A 431 33.09 10.58 -7.80
C TRP A 431 33.52 12.04 -7.64
N GLY A 432 34.34 12.31 -6.64
CA GLY A 432 34.87 13.64 -6.35
C GLY A 432 35.69 14.20 -7.51
N GLY A 433 35.20 15.28 -8.12
CA GLY A 433 35.86 15.90 -9.28
C GLY A 433 35.44 15.32 -10.65
N ARG A 434 34.46 14.42 -10.70
CA ARG A 434 33.93 13.82 -11.94
C ARG A 434 33.49 14.89 -12.93
N ARG A 435 33.83 14.66 -14.19
CA ARG A 435 33.42 15.49 -15.33
C ARG A 435 32.57 14.70 -16.29
N VAL A 436 31.76 15.45 -17.03
CA VAL A 436 31.06 14.92 -18.20
C VAL A 436 32.04 14.76 -19.35
N THR A 437 32.98 15.70 -19.48
CA THR A 437 34.04 15.70 -20.49
C THR A 437 35.25 14.87 -20.06
N LYS A 438 35.95 14.32 -21.04
CA LYS A 438 37.22 13.58 -20.92
C LYS A 438 38.40 14.56 -21.03
N THR A 439 38.53 15.42 -20.02
CA THR A 439 39.48 16.54 -20.00
C THR A 439 40.41 16.54 -18.79
N ARG A 440 40.51 15.40 -18.08
CA ARG A 440 41.37 15.24 -16.90
C ARG A 440 42.38 14.11 -17.09
N ASN A 441 43.50 14.19 -16.38
CA ASN A 441 44.52 13.15 -16.47
C ASN A 441 44.07 11.80 -15.84
N ASP A 442 43.00 11.80 -15.04
CA ASP A 442 42.42 10.63 -14.36
C ASP A 442 41.10 10.16 -15.01
N ASP A 443 40.87 10.51 -16.27
CA ASP A 443 39.59 10.33 -16.97
C ASP A 443 39.08 8.87 -16.98
N ASN A 444 39.94 7.86 -16.93
CA ASN A 444 39.50 6.47 -16.86
C ASN A 444 38.52 6.20 -15.69
N ALA A 445 38.63 6.96 -14.60
CA ALA A 445 37.73 6.87 -13.44
C ALA A 445 36.81 8.10 -13.28
N SER A 446 37.25 9.27 -13.74
CA SER A 446 36.55 10.54 -13.56
C SER A 446 35.68 10.97 -14.75
N TRP A 447 35.69 10.23 -15.87
CA TRP A 447 34.80 10.46 -17.03
C TRP A 447 33.46 9.76 -16.87
N ALA A 448 32.37 10.54 -16.84
CA ALA A 448 31.03 10.02 -16.56
C ALA A 448 30.54 8.95 -17.55
N LEU A 449 30.80 9.10 -18.86
CA LEU A 449 30.29 8.17 -19.88
C LEU A 449 30.82 6.74 -19.66
N HIS A 450 32.06 6.59 -19.19
CA HIS A 450 32.68 5.29 -18.93
C HIS A 450 31.99 4.53 -17.78
N ARG A 451 31.20 5.22 -16.95
CA ARG A 451 30.55 4.67 -15.75
C ARG A 451 29.07 4.39 -15.94
N VAL A 452 28.52 4.62 -17.13
CA VAL A 452 27.10 4.33 -17.42
C VAL A 452 26.76 2.88 -17.10
N ALA A 453 27.59 1.91 -17.53
CA ALA A 453 27.36 0.49 -17.26
C ALA A 453 27.43 0.12 -15.75
N SER A 454 27.94 1.01 -14.90
CA SER A 454 28.02 0.82 -13.44
C SER A 454 26.79 1.35 -12.70
N LEU A 455 25.74 1.78 -13.40
CA LEU A 455 24.48 2.24 -12.79
C LEU A 455 23.54 1.09 -12.40
N GLU A 456 23.87 -0.15 -12.79
CA GLU A 456 23.21 -1.36 -12.31
C GLU A 456 24.08 -2.09 -11.28
N LYS A 457 23.45 -2.89 -10.43
CA LYS A 457 24.14 -3.73 -9.45
C LYS A 457 23.36 -4.99 -9.18
N ASP A 458 24.06 -6.12 -9.07
CA ASP A 458 23.47 -7.43 -8.75
C ASP A 458 22.30 -7.82 -9.68
N GLY A 459 22.41 -7.47 -10.97
CA GLY A 459 21.37 -7.71 -11.98
C GLY A 459 20.15 -6.79 -11.88
N ILE A 460 20.17 -5.81 -10.96
CA ILE A 460 19.10 -4.83 -10.79
C ILE A 460 19.43 -3.57 -11.59
N LYS A 461 18.57 -3.26 -12.57
CA LYS A 461 18.62 -2.03 -13.36
C LYS A 461 17.86 -0.90 -12.65
N PRO A 462 18.29 0.37 -12.81
CA PRO A 462 17.60 1.51 -12.22
C PRO A 462 16.32 1.86 -13.00
N ASP A 463 15.18 2.02 -12.33
CA ASP A 463 13.99 2.62 -12.93
C ASP A 463 14.16 4.13 -13.14
N VAL A 464 15.03 4.75 -12.32
CA VAL A 464 15.33 6.18 -12.34
C VAL A 464 16.83 6.43 -12.25
N VAL A 465 17.36 7.36 -13.05
CA VAL A 465 18.74 7.87 -12.91
C VAL A 465 18.72 9.37 -12.64
N PHE A 466 19.40 9.79 -11.57
CA PHE A 466 19.68 11.20 -11.29
C PHE A 466 21.07 11.56 -11.81
N VAL A 467 21.14 12.54 -12.70
CA VAL A 467 22.39 13.06 -13.27
C VAL A 467 22.71 14.38 -12.59
N GLU A 468 23.69 14.36 -11.70
CA GLU A 468 24.18 15.52 -10.94
C GLU A 468 25.63 15.80 -11.35
N LEU A 469 25.80 16.43 -12.51
CA LEU A 469 27.12 16.60 -13.14
C LEU A 469 27.24 17.96 -13.84
N GLY A 470 28.49 18.39 -14.00
CA GLY A 470 28.86 19.60 -14.74
C GLY A 470 29.56 20.66 -13.89
N MET A 471 29.52 20.56 -12.55
CA MET A 471 30.24 21.49 -11.67
C MET A 471 31.72 21.56 -12.02
N ASN A 472 32.37 20.41 -12.23
CA ASN A 472 33.81 20.35 -12.50
C ASN A 472 34.18 20.80 -13.92
N ASP A 473 33.27 20.65 -14.88
CA ASP A 473 33.39 21.19 -16.24
C ASP A 473 33.28 22.73 -16.21
N LEU A 474 32.29 23.25 -15.49
CA LEU A 474 32.10 24.69 -15.22
C LEU A 474 33.32 25.29 -14.52
N LEU A 475 33.77 24.69 -13.41
CA LEU A 475 34.96 25.15 -12.67
C LEU A 475 36.21 25.12 -13.55
N GLY A 476 36.35 24.08 -14.38
CA GLY A 476 37.42 23.92 -15.35
C GLY A 476 37.38 24.83 -16.57
N ASN A 477 36.30 25.63 -16.76
CA ASN A 477 36.06 26.42 -17.97
C ASN A 477 36.09 25.57 -19.25
N ILE A 478 35.58 24.34 -19.20
CA ILE A 478 35.53 23.48 -20.38
C ILE A 478 34.60 24.11 -21.43
N GLU A 479 35.02 24.13 -22.68
CA GLU A 479 34.26 24.74 -23.76
C GLU A 479 32.88 24.08 -23.91
N ILE A 480 31.84 24.88 -24.16
CA ILE A 480 30.47 24.35 -24.35
C ILE A 480 30.39 23.52 -25.63
N GLY A 481 31.13 23.92 -26.68
CA GLY A 481 31.10 23.30 -28.00
C GLY A 481 29.94 23.80 -28.87
N ASN A 482 29.88 23.27 -30.08
CA ASN A 482 28.90 23.65 -31.11
C ASN A 482 27.82 22.57 -31.32
N TYR A 483 27.41 21.89 -30.24
CA TYR A 483 26.36 20.88 -30.31
C TYR A 483 25.07 21.48 -30.89
N ASN A 484 24.58 20.87 -31.97
CA ASN A 484 23.44 21.35 -32.75
C ASN A 484 22.25 20.37 -32.74
N GLY A 485 22.23 19.46 -31.77
CA GLY A 485 21.26 18.36 -31.68
C GLY A 485 21.77 17.03 -32.23
N VAL A 486 22.92 17.00 -32.91
CA VAL A 486 23.53 15.75 -33.39
C VAL A 486 24.78 15.44 -32.57
N ILE A 487 24.86 14.22 -32.03
CA ILE A 487 26.05 13.74 -31.33
C ILE A 487 27.21 13.59 -32.32
N ASP A 488 28.35 14.19 -32.00
CA ASP A 488 29.64 13.83 -32.58
C ASP A 488 30.31 12.75 -31.70
N PRO A 489 30.45 11.50 -32.17
CA PRO A 489 31.07 10.44 -31.38
C PRO A 489 32.56 10.65 -31.10
N ASN A 490 33.22 11.61 -31.77
CA ASN A 490 34.65 11.89 -31.60
C ASN A 490 34.91 13.09 -30.67
N ASP A 491 33.89 13.84 -30.31
CA ASP A 491 34.02 14.96 -29.38
C ASP A 491 33.77 14.48 -27.94
N ASP A 492 34.87 14.09 -27.29
CA ASP A 492 34.95 13.75 -25.86
C ASP A 492 35.32 14.96 -24.98
N VAL A 493 35.45 16.17 -25.53
CA VAL A 493 36.10 17.31 -24.84
C VAL A 493 35.23 18.54 -24.67
N THR A 494 34.17 18.72 -25.46
CA THR A 494 33.22 19.82 -25.26
C THR A 494 32.02 19.39 -24.41
N PHE A 495 31.53 20.31 -23.59
CA PHE A 495 30.54 19.99 -22.55
C PHE A 495 29.20 19.55 -23.13
N ALA A 496 28.63 20.29 -24.10
CA ALA A 496 27.30 19.99 -24.60
C ALA A 496 27.27 18.65 -25.34
N ASN A 497 28.27 18.36 -26.18
CA ASN A 497 28.33 17.08 -26.87
C ASN A 497 28.54 15.90 -25.91
N CYS A 498 29.46 16.04 -24.94
CA CYS A 498 29.68 14.99 -23.94
C CYS A 498 28.45 14.75 -23.06
N TYR A 499 27.70 15.80 -22.70
CA TYR A 499 26.47 15.66 -21.92
C TYR A 499 25.39 14.93 -22.73
N ALA A 500 25.23 15.26 -24.02
CA ALA A 500 24.33 14.53 -24.91
C ALA A 500 24.71 13.05 -25.02
N ARG A 501 25.99 12.74 -25.17
CA ARG A 501 26.49 11.35 -25.19
C ARG A 501 26.27 10.61 -23.89
N LEU A 502 26.37 11.29 -22.74
CA LEU A 502 26.07 10.69 -21.45
C LEU A 502 24.58 10.31 -21.37
N ILE A 503 23.68 11.22 -21.72
CA ILE A 503 22.23 10.97 -21.69
C ILE A 503 21.84 9.86 -22.67
N ASP A 504 22.34 9.92 -23.91
CA ASP A 504 22.14 8.88 -24.94
C ASP A 504 22.68 7.52 -24.49
N GLY A 505 23.86 7.50 -23.87
CA GLY A 505 24.47 6.29 -23.31
C GLY A 505 23.61 5.67 -22.20
N ILE A 506 23.04 6.48 -21.30
CA ILE A 506 22.14 6.01 -20.25
C ILE A 506 20.85 5.44 -20.87
N GLN A 507 20.21 6.13 -21.82
CA GLN A 507 19.00 5.64 -22.49
C GLN A 507 19.26 4.36 -23.29
N THR A 508 20.43 4.25 -23.92
CA THR A 508 20.80 3.06 -24.68
C THR A 508 21.03 1.86 -23.76
N ALA A 509 21.75 2.05 -22.65
CA ALA A 509 22.01 0.98 -21.69
C ALA A 509 20.77 0.57 -20.89
N TYR A 510 19.89 1.54 -20.61
CA TYR A 510 18.71 1.38 -19.76
C TYR A 510 17.47 2.06 -20.40
N PRO A 511 16.85 1.43 -21.41
CA PRO A 511 15.79 2.06 -22.22
C PRO A 511 14.49 2.36 -21.47
N ASP A 512 14.23 1.65 -20.37
CA ASP A 512 13.03 1.85 -19.54
C ASP A 512 13.25 2.88 -18.40
N THR A 513 14.47 3.42 -18.27
CA THR A 513 14.85 4.31 -17.17
C THR A 513 14.40 5.74 -17.42
N ARG A 514 13.77 6.35 -16.41
CA ARG A 514 13.51 7.79 -16.38
C ARG A 514 14.74 8.55 -15.91
N ILE A 515 15.11 9.62 -16.62
CA ILE A 515 16.31 10.40 -16.29
C ILE A 515 15.91 11.79 -15.76
N TYR A 516 16.46 12.14 -14.60
CA TYR A 516 16.38 13.48 -14.02
C TYR A 516 17.73 14.19 -14.12
N CYS A 517 17.80 15.27 -14.86
CA CYS A 517 19.00 16.09 -15.04
C CYS A 517 18.98 17.26 -14.06
N LEU A 518 19.91 17.29 -13.10
CA LEU A 518 20.07 18.44 -12.20
C LEU A 518 20.90 19.51 -12.90
N THR A 519 20.44 20.76 -12.87
CA THR A 519 21.28 21.89 -13.28
C THR A 519 22.42 22.08 -12.28
N ILE A 520 23.51 22.72 -12.68
CA ILE A 520 24.64 23.00 -11.78
C ILE A 520 24.22 24.03 -10.72
N PRO A 521 24.41 23.75 -9.41
CA PRO A 521 24.11 24.69 -8.33
C PRO A 521 25.17 25.81 -8.24
N PHE A 522 24.96 26.76 -7.34
CA PHE A 522 25.85 27.91 -7.17
C PHE A 522 27.31 27.53 -6.90
N ALA A 523 28.24 28.14 -7.65
CA ALA A 523 29.68 28.15 -7.39
C ALA A 523 30.23 29.58 -7.26
N LYS A 524 30.86 29.89 -6.13
CA LYS A 524 31.41 31.23 -5.79
C LYS A 524 32.39 31.77 -6.85
N GLN A 525 33.12 30.89 -7.52
CA GLN A 525 34.16 31.29 -8.48
C GLN A 525 33.59 31.65 -9.86
N LYS A 526 32.26 31.59 -10.05
CA LYS A 526 31.62 31.69 -11.35
C LYS A 526 30.48 32.68 -11.32
N THR A 527 30.30 33.39 -12.43
CA THR A 527 29.20 34.34 -12.57
C THR A 527 27.89 33.62 -12.91
N TYR A 528 26.77 34.33 -12.78
CA TYR A 528 25.49 33.84 -13.29
C TYR A 528 25.56 33.50 -14.79
N LYS A 529 26.28 34.32 -15.59
CA LYS A 529 26.45 34.09 -17.03
C LYS A 529 27.21 32.80 -17.32
N ASP A 530 28.19 32.46 -16.49
CA ASP A 530 28.93 31.21 -16.64
C ASP A 530 28.03 30.02 -16.37
N HIS A 531 27.32 29.98 -15.23
CA HIS A 531 26.35 28.92 -14.93
C HIS A 531 25.29 28.80 -16.01
N LYS A 532 24.77 29.94 -16.52
CA LYS A 532 23.73 29.97 -17.55
C LYS A 532 24.16 29.18 -18.79
N LYS A 533 25.41 29.31 -19.26
CA LYS A 533 25.89 28.57 -20.44
C LYS A 533 25.76 27.06 -20.29
N TYR A 534 26.23 26.51 -19.17
CA TYR A 534 26.18 25.07 -18.91
C TYR A 534 24.76 24.60 -18.59
N ASN A 535 24.02 25.35 -17.77
CA ASN A 535 22.66 24.97 -17.37
C ASN A 535 21.68 25.08 -18.55
N ASP A 536 21.89 25.99 -19.51
CA ASP A 536 21.12 26.03 -20.74
C ASP A 536 21.43 24.82 -21.63
N ALA A 537 22.69 24.40 -21.73
CA ALA A 537 23.06 23.18 -22.45
C ALA A 537 22.42 21.93 -21.80
N ILE A 538 22.45 21.82 -20.48
CA ILE A 538 21.77 20.75 -19.73
C ILE A 538 20.26 20.75 -20.04
N ARG A 539 19.61 21.91 -19.99
CA ARG A 539 18.17 22.03 -20.27
C ARG A 539 17.83 21.63 -21.70
N MET A 540 18.57 22.15 -22.68
CA MET A 540 18.37 21.85 -24.10
C MET A 540 18.51 20.36 -24.38
N ILE A 541 19.55 19.72 -23.83
CA ILE A 541 19.80 18.29 -24.05
C ILE A 541 18.74 17.46 -23.31
N ALA A 542 18.41 17.80 -22.07
CA ALA A 542 17.36 17.11 -21.34
C ALA A 542 16.02 17.16 -22.09
N GLU A 543 15.64 18.32 -22.63
CA GLU A 543 14.45 18.49 -23.46
C GLU A 543 14.50 17.62 -24.72
N GLN A 544 15.62 17.64 -25.45
CA GLN A 544 15.79 16.83 -26.66
C GLN A 544 15.64 15.31 -26.41
N TYR A 545 16.10 14.83 -25.26
CA TYR A 545 16.04 13.41 -24.88
C TYR A 545 14.83 13.08 -23.99
N TYR A 546 13.84 13.97 -23.90
CA TYR A 546 12.63 13.77 -23.06
C TYR A 546 12.94 13.46 -21.59
N CYS A 547 14.05 13.98 -21.08
CA CYS A 547 14.45 13.89 -19.68
C CYS A 547 13.84 15.04 -18.86
N THR A 548 13.66 14.83 -17.56
CA THR A 548 13.13 15.87 -16.67
C THR A 548 14.26 16.71 -16.09
N VAL A 549 14.17 18.04 -16.19
CA VAL A 549 15.11 18.95 -15.54
C VAL A 549 14.71 19.23 -14.09
N ILE A 550 15.64 19.07 -13.16
CA ILE A 550 15.52 19.57 -11.79
C ILE A 550 16.37 20.83 -11.65
N ASP A 551 15.72 22.00 -11.70
CA ASP A 551 16.41 23.29 -11.61
C ASP A 551 16.77 23.64 -10.16
N VAL A 552 18.05 23.48 -9.85
CA VAL A 552 18.69 23.86 -8.58
C VAL A 552 19.54 25.14 -8.69
N THR A 553 19.48 25.83 -9.83
CA THR A 553 20.19 27.11 -10.04
C THR A 553 19.63 28.20 -9.11
N ASN A 554 18.31 28.20 -8.91
CA ASN A 554 17.57 29.27 -8.22
C ASN A 554 17.11 28.88 -6.81
N LEU A 555 18.02 28.32 -6.02
CA LEU A 555 17.75 27.98 -4.61
C LEU A 555 17.98 29.14 -3.63
N GLY A 556 18.23 30.35 -4.13
CA GLY A 556 18.47 31.54 -3.31
C GLY A 556 19.91 31.66 -2.79
N VAL A 557 20.81 30.75 -3.14
CA VAL A 557 22.25 30.83 -2.84
C VAL A 557 22.93 31.77 -3.84
N ASN A 558 23.71 32.72 -3.32
CA ASN A 558 24.41 33.74 -4.11
C ASN A 558 25.68 34.24 -3.40
N HIS A 559 26.45 35.11 -4.06
CA HIS A 559 27.72 35.64 -3.55
C HIS A 559 27.63 36.32 -2.17
N SER A 560 26.48 36.87 -1.79
CA SER A 560 26.32 37.53 -0.48
C SER A 560 26.02 36.56 0.67
N ASN A 561 25.49 35.36 0.37
CA ASN A 561 25.00 34.44 1.40
C ASN A 561 25.58 33.02 1.30
N HIS A 562 26.46 32.74 0.32
CA HIS A 562 26.95 31.39 0.04
C HIS A 562 27.61 30.70 1.24
N THR A 563 28.23 31.46 2.15
CA THR A 563 28.88 30.94 3.37
C THR A 563 27.88 30.28 4.32
N LYS A 564 26.58 30.62 4.23
CA LYS A 564 25.52 29.95 4.99
C LYS A 564 25.16 28.57 4.45
N TYR A 565 25.42 28.32 3.17
CA TYR A 565 24.90 27.14 2.45
C TYR A 565 25.99 26.23 1.89
N THR A 566 27.26 26.65 1.90
CA THR A 566 28.40 25.90 1.37
C THR A 566 29.54 25.88 2.36
N PHE A 567 30.39 24.85 2.30
CA PHE A 567 31.62 24.77 3.10
C PHE A 567 32.72 25.68 2.57
N ASP A 568 32.86 25.74 1.24
CA ASP A 568 33.98 26.37 0.55
C ASP A 568 33.56 27.25 -0.64
N GLY A 569 32.26 27.54 -0.75
CA GLY A 569 31.70 28.26 -1.90
C GLY A 569 31.33 27.38 -3.10
N VAL A 570 31.52 26.05 -3.01
CA VAL A 570 31.11 25.08 -4.04
C VAL A 570 30.29 23.95 -3.42
N HIS A 571 30.81 23.31 -2.38
CA HIS A 571 30.23 22.12 -1.80
C HIS A 571 29.14 22.45 -0.77
N PRO A 572 27.88 22.02 -0.97
CA PRO A 572 26.79 22.33 -0.05
C PRO A 572 27.03 21.78 1.37
N ASN A 573 26.80 22.63 2.37
CA ASN A 573 26.67 22.21 3.76
C ASN A 573 25.26 21.66 4.02
N GLU A 574 24.89 21.41 5.27
CA GLU A 574 23.55 20.90 5.59
C GLU A 574 22.41 21.78 5.05
N ALA A 575 22.49 23.10 5.26
CA ALA A 575 21.46 24.02 4.80
C ALA A 575 21.37 24.02 3.26
N GLY A 576 22.52 23.97 2.57
CA GLY A 576 22.55 23.87 1.11
C GLY A 576 21.99 22.54 0.59
N MET A 577 22.37 21.42 1.20
CA MET A 577 21.83 20.10 0.85
C MET A 577 20.32 20.02 1.02
N ASN A 578 19.77 20.62 2.09
CA ASN A 578 18.33 20.65 2.32
C ASN A 578 17.57 21.43 1.24
N LEU A 579 18.15 22.51 0.70
CA LEU A 579 17.54 23.24 -0.42
C LEU A 579 17.49 22.38 -1.69
N ILE A 580 18.57 21.66 -1.99
CA ILE A 580 18.64 20.73 -3.13
C ILE A 580 17.64 19.60 -2.92
N ALA A 581 17.64 18.97 -1.75
CA ALA A 581 16.74 17.86 -1.40
C ALA A 581 15.27 18.26 -1.58
N GLY A 582 14.87 19.42 -1.07
CA GLY A 582 13.49 19.91 -1.19
C GLY A 582 13.06 20.14 -2.64
N ARG A 583 13.94 20.72 -3.47
CA ARG A 583 13.68 20.93 -4.90
C ARG A 583 13.55 19.61 -5.66
N VAL A 584 14.46 18.68 -5.41
CA VAL A 584 14.44 17.35 -6.02
C VAL A 584 13.16 16.62 -5.62
N TYR A 585 12.84 16.58 -4.33
CA TYR A 585 11.66 15.89 -3.82
C TYR A 585 10.36 16.43 -4.43
N ASN A 586 10.21 17.76 -4.50
CA ASN A 586 9.02 18.38 -5.10
C ASN A 586 8.87 18.01 -6.58
N THR A 587 9.96 18.13 -7.35
CA THR A 587 9.94 17.83 -8.79
C THR A 587 9.62 16.35 -9.04
N VAL A 588 10.27 15.44 -8.32
CA VAL A 588 10.01 14.00 -8.46
C VAL A 588 8.58 13.64 -8.09
N ARG A 589 8.04 14.22 -7.01
CA ARG A 589 6.67 13.96 -6.56
C ARG A 589 5.63 14.44 -7.58
N GLU A 590 5.83 15.62 -8.18
CA GLU A 590 4.96 16.14 -9.24
C GLU A 590 4.95 15.24 -10.48
N ASN A 591 6.09 14.65 -10.83
CA ASN A 591 6.24 13.76 -11.99
C ASN A 591 5.86 12.28 -11.73
N THR A 592 5.49 11.91 -10.50
CA THR A 592 5.12 10.52 -10.10
C THR A 592 3.66 10.41 -9.63
N LEU A 593 2.87 11.48 -9.75
CA LEU A 593 1.44 11.54 -9.39
C LEU A 593 0.49 11.47 -10.60
N GLU A 594 0.96 10.96 -11.75
CA GLU A 594 0.12 10.61 -12.91
C GLU A 594 -0.04 9.10 -13.06
#